data_AF-A0A060DJ01-F1
#
_entry.id   AF-A0A060DJ01-F1
#
_cell.length_a   1.000
_cell.length_b   1.000
_cell.length_c   1.000
_cell.angle_alpha   90.00
_cell.angle_beta   90.00
_cell.angle_gamma   90.00
#
_symmetry.space_group_name_H-M   'P 1'
#
loop_
_entity.id
_entity.type
_entity.pdbx_description
1 polymer ?
#
loop_
_entity_poly.entity_id
_entity_poly.type
_entity_poly.pdbx_seq_one_letter_code
_entity_poly.pdbx_strand_id
1 'polypeptide(L)'
;MGDGEWQGLDFLPEDSATRMVWAGLLPRRGSPPIWDAVARTTRGGVEEWLLVEAKANIEELRSSCRASPQGGRSMIERALDRVNRELGVPHDRDWLTRHYQLCNRVAVLHALKEQGVAAPLLFIHFVGDRGGPGRTCPGTAAEWAEALTAQNAHVGLPAGHPLDDRIRRLFLEVAPR
;
A
#
# COMPACT_ATOMS: atom_id res chain seq x y z
N MET A 1 -18.45 -14.06 12.63
CA MET A 1 -17.27 -13.35 12.11
C MET A 1 -17.28 -13.58 10.62
N GLY A 2 -17.61 -12.56 9.84
CA GLY A 2 -17.64 -12.70 8.38
C GLY A 2 -16.23 -12.66 7.83
N ASP A 3 -16.02 -13.33 6.70
CA ASP A 3 -14.78 -13.40 5.91
C ASP A 3 -14.44 -12.04 5.26
N GLY A 4 -14.62 -10.94 5.99
CA GLY A 4 -14.44 -9.58 5.49
C GLY A 4 -12.98 -9.18 5.55
N GLU A 5 -12.41 -8.85 4.40
CA GLU A 5 -11.10 -8.21 4.28
C GLU A 5 -11.05 -6.94 5.13
N TRP A 6 -9.89 -6.65 5.73
CA TRP A 6 -9.72 -5.46 6.57
C TRP A 6 -9.76 -4.19 5.72
N GLN A 7 -10.68 -3.29 6.06
CA GLN A 7 -10.87 -2.03 5.35
C GLN A 7 -10.19 -0.88 6.09
N GLY A 8 -9.39 -0.09 5.39
CA GLY A 8 -8.73 1.08 5.94
C GLY A 8 -7.88 0.75 7.16
N LEU A 9 -8.32 1.24 8.34
CA LEU A 9 -7.66 1.00 9.61
C LEU A 9 -8.52 0.15 10.55
N ASP A 10 -9.40 -0.71 10.00
CA ASP A 10 -10.39 -1.39 10.82
C ASP A 10 -9.85 -2.41 11.81
N PHE A 11 -8.59 -2.78 11.64
CA PHE A 11 -7.82 -3.63 12.54
C PHE A 11 -7.41 -2.93 13.86
N LEU A 12 -7.47 -1.59 13.92
CA LEU A 12 -7.22 -0.84 15.16
C LEU A 12 -8.49 -0.77 16.01
N PRO A 13 -8.40 -0.57 17.34
CA PRO A 13 -9.58 -0.29 18.19
C PRO A 13 -10.40 0.92 17.70
N GLU A 14 -11.72 0.90 17.85
CA GLU A 14 -12.62 1.96 17.35
C GLU A 14 -12.34 3.34 17.97
N ASP A 15 -11.89 3.37 19.21
CA ASP A 15 -11.51 4.55 19.97
C ASP A 15 -10.05 4.99 19.73
N SER A 16 -9.34 4.32 18.80
CA SER A 16 -7.98 4.69 18.45
C SER A 16 -7.92 6.11 17.87
N ALA A 17 -7.12 6.98 18.50
CA ALA A 17 -6.80 8.30 17.96
C ALA A 17 -6.29 8.24 16.51
N THR A 18 -5.60 7.16 16.14
CA THR A 18 -5.13 6.92 14.77
C THR A 18 -6.27 6.78 13.77
N ARG A 19 -7.35 6.06 14.11
CA ARG A 19 -8.55 5.96 13.25
C ARG A 19 -9.21 7.33 13.08
N MET A 20 -9.23 8.17 14.12
CA MET A 20 -9.77 9.53 14.04
C MET A 20 -8.93 10.44 13.13
N VAL A 21 -7.60 10.42 13.27
CA VAL A 21 -6.68 11.18 12.41
C VAL A 21 -6.81 10.72 10.96
N TRP A 22 -6.87 9.42 10.72
CA TRP A 22 -7.05 8.84 9.39
C TRP A 22 -8.36 9.25 8.72
N ALA A 23 -9.46 9.30 9.46
CA ALA A 23 -10.75 9.78 8.95
C ALA A 23 -10.71 11.27 8.52
N GLY A 24 -9.69 12.03 8.96
CA GLY A 24 -9.38 13.38 8.52
C GLY A 24 -8.46 13.47 7.30
N LEU A 25 -7.81 12.36 6.90
CA LEU A 25 -6.91 12.30 5.74
C LEU A 25 -7.60 11.76 4.49
N LEU A 26 -8.58 10.87 4.64
CA LEU A 26 -9.34 10.31 3.53
C LEU A 26 -10.83 10.70 3.57
N PRO A 27 -11.49 10.74 2.41
CA PRO A 27 -12.92 11.00 2.32
C PRO A 27 -13.72 9.96 3.10
N ARG A 28 -14.68 10.40 3.91
CA ARG A 28 -15.61 9.51 4.65
C ARG A 28 -16.52 8.70 3.74
N ARG A 29 -16.77 9.18 2.51
CA ARG A 29 -17.55 8.49 1.48
C ARG A 29 -16.61 8.00 0.38
N GLY A 30 -16.72 6.73 0.03
CA GLY A 30 -15.84 6.05 -0.92
C GLY A 30 -15.41 4.69 -0.39
N SER A 31 -14.51 4.01 -1.11
CA SER A 31 -13.95 2.74 -0.68
C SER A 31 -12.61 2.98 0.02
N PRO A 32 -12.48 2.64 1.31
CA PRO A 32 -11.18 2.65 1.99
C PRO A 32 -10.27 1.59 1.34
N PRO A 33 -8.94 1.68 1.57
CA PRO A 33 -8.03 0.70 1.02
C PRO A 33 -8.23 -0.65 1.70
N ILE A 34 -8.32 -1.74 0.94
CA ILE A 34 -8.69 -3.07 1.44
C ILE A 34 -7.46 -3.96 1.48
N TRP A 35 -7.03 -4.43 2.65
CA TRP A 35 -5.81 -5.23 2.79
C TRP A 35 -6.05 -6.69 2.41
N ASP A 36 -5.12 -7.28 1.65
CA ASP A 36 -5.14 -8.73 1.38
C ASP A 36 -4.94 -9.53 2.69
N ALA A 37 -4.13 -9.00 3.61
CA ALA A 37 -4.07 -9.50 4.99
C ALA A 37 -3.60 -8.43 5.97
N VAL A 38 -4.00 -8.59 7.24
CA VAL A 38 -3.44 -7.88 8.39
C VAL A 38 -3.17 -8.90 9.48
N ALA A 39 -1.99 -8.84 10.08
CA ALA A 39 -1.61 -9.70 11.20
C ALA A 39 -1.08 -8.88 12.36
N ARG A 40 -1.19 -9.43 13.57
CA ARG A 40 -0.42 -8.97 14.73
C ARG A 40 0.76 -9.90 14.93
N THR A 41 1.95 -9.33 15.07
CA THR A 41 3.20 -10.07 15.26
C THR A 41 4.00 -9.48 16.41
N THR A 42 5.05 -10.19 16.82
CA THR A 42 5.98 -9.73 17.85
C THR A 42 7.39 -9.83 17.30
N ARG A 43 8.12 -8.71 17.30
CA ARG A 43 9.51 -8.66 16.84
C ARG A 43 10.37 -8.00 17.90
N GLY A 44 11.36 -8.72 18.39
CA GLY A 44 12.24 -8.23 19.47
C GLY A 44 11.48 -7.88 20.76
N GLY A 45 10.39 -8.59 21.06
CA GLY A 45 9.55 -8.34 22.23
C GLY A 45 8.56 -7.17 22.08
N VAL A 46 8.51 -6.51 20.93
CA VAL A 46 7.57 -5.43 20.62
C VAL A 46 6.44 -5.98 19.77
N GLU A 47 5.20 -5.76 20.19
CA GLU A 47 4.03 -6.03 19.34
C GLU A 47 3.96 -5.03 18.19
N GLU A 48 3.79 -5.53 16.97
CA GLU A 48 3.59 -4.71 15.78
C GLU A 48 2.49 -5.30 14.90
N TRP A 49 1.84 -4.44 14.12
CA TRP A 49 0.96 -4.87 13.03
C TRP A 49 1.81 -5.23 11.81
N LEU A 50 1.32 -6.14 10.97
CA LEU A 50 1.88 -6.42 9.66
C LEU A 50 0.78 -6.21 8.64
N LEU A 51 0.97 -5.22 7.77
CA LEU A 51 0.04 -4.91 6.68
C LEU A 51 0.53 -5.59 5.41
N VAL A 52 -0.36 -6.29 4.71
CA VAL A 52 0.00 -7.05 3.52
C VAL A 52 -0.82 -6.58 2.32
N GLU A 53 -0.13 -6.33 1.22
CA GLU A 53 -0.71 -6.20 -0.12
C GLU A 53 -0.04 -7.25 -1.01
N ALA A 54 -0.84 -8.02 -1.75
CA ALA A 54 -0.38 -9.08 -2.62
C ALA A 54 -0.73 -8.80 -4.08
N LYS A 55 0.15 -9.23 -4.99
CA LYS A 55 -0.01 -9.10 -6.44
C LYS A 55 0.37 -10.41 -7.12
N ALA A 56 -0.45 -10.86 -8.06
CA ALA A 56 -0.23 -12.09 -8.81
C ALA A 56 0.12 -11.85 -10.28
N ASN A 57 -0.02 -10.62 -10.78
CA ASN A 57 0.33 -10.25 -12.16
C ASN A 57 0.71 -8.77 -12.29
N ILE A 58 1.38 -8.44 -13.40
CA ILE A 58 1.90 -7.09 -13.66
C ILE A 58 0.77 -6.06 -13.78
N GLU A 59 -0.39 -6.45 -14.31
CA GLU A 59 -1.52 -5.55 -14.53
C GLU A 59 -2.09 -5.03 -13.21
N GLU A 60 -2.04 -5.80 -12.13
CA GLU A 60 -2.48 -5.38 -10.78
C GLU A 60 -1.61 -4.29 -10.15
N LEU A 61 -0.39 -4.04 -10.67
CA LEU A 61 0.41 -2.88 -10.26
C LEU A 61 -0.23 -1.58 -10.75
N ARG A 62 -1.09 -1.65 -11.78
CA ARG A 62 -1.71 -0.48 -12.42
C ARG A 62 -2.97 -0.08 -11.67
N SER A 63 -2.94 1.11 -11.08
CA SER A 63 -4.08 1.66 -10.35
C SER A 63 -4.10 3.18 -10.41
N SER A 64 -5.29 3.76 -10.50
CA SER A 64 -5.50 5.21 -10.47
C SER A 64 -6.60 5.55 -9.47
N CYS A 65 -6.48 6.70 -8.83
CA CYS A 65 -7.49 7.23 -7.94
C CYS A 65 -8.81 7.43 -8.71
N ARG A 66 -9.87 6.75 -8.26
CA ARG A 66 -11.22 6.82 -8.86
C ARG A 66 -12.14 7.84 -8.19
N ALA A 67 -11.64 8.58 -7.20
CA ALA A 67 -12.44 9.61 -6.53
C ALA A 67 -12.79 10.73 -7.53
N SER A 68 -14.05 11.16 -7.52
CA SER A 68 -14.51 12.24 -8.39
C SER A 68 -13.93 13.60 -7.96
N PRO A 69 -13.67 14.52 -8.91
CA PRO A 69 -13.25 15.88 -8.60
C PRO A 69 -14.22 16.63 -7.68
N GLN A 70 -15.53 16.42 -7.87
CA GLN A 70 -16.59 16.99 -7.03
C GLN A 70 -16.77 16.25 -5.70
N GLY A 71 -16.04 15.15 -5.51
CA GLY A 71 -16.05 14.33 -4.30
C GLY A 71 -14.74 14.42 -3.54
N GLY A 72 -14.30 13.28 -3.03
CA GLY A 72 -13.16 13.17 -2.14
C GLY A 72 -11.78 13.41 -2.75
N ARG A 73 -11.67 13.67 -4.07
CA ARG A 73 -10.38 13.71 -4.76
C ARG A 73 -9.42 14.77 -4.20
N SER A 74 -9.90 15.99 -3.96
CA SER A 74 -9.04 17.07 -3.47
C SER A 74 -8.48 16.79 -2.06
N MET A 75 -9.20 16.02 -1.25
CA MET A 75 -8.75 15.58 0.07
C MET A 75 -7.64 14.54 -0.05
N ILE A 76 -7.82 13.57 -0.94
CA ILE A 76 -6.80 12.54 -1.25
C ILE A 76 -5.54 13.21 -1.80
N GLU A 77 -5.67 14.13 -2.74
CA GLU A 77 -4.56 14.87 -3.34
C GLU A 77 -3.75 15.60 -2.26
N ARG A 78 -4.41 16.39 -1.40
CA ARG A 78 -3.73 17.07 -0.29
C ARG A 78 -3.03 16.11 0.68
N ALA A 79 -3.65 14.96 0.97
CA ALA A 79 -3.07 13.96 1.85
C ALA A 79 -1.81 13.31 1.24
N LEU A 80 -1.87 12.93 -0.05
CA LEU A 80 -0.72 12.37 -0.76
C LEU A 80 0.39 13.40 -0.95
N ASP A 81 0.07 14.65 -1.30
CA ASP A 81 1.04 15.73 -1.46
C ASP A 81 1.78 16.03 -0.16
N ARG A 82 1.07 15.98 0.97
CA ARG A 82 1.68 16.10 2.30
C ARG A 82 2.71 15.00 2.51
N VAL A 83 2.30 13.74 2.32
CA VAL A 83 3.17 12.57 2.52
C VAL A 83 4.36 12.60 1.55
N ASN A 84 4.15 12.99 0.29
CA ASN A 84 5.22 13.16 -0.70
C ASN A 84 6.33 14.08 -0.19
N ARG A 85 5.95 15.25 0.33
CA ARG A 85 6.93 16.21 0.87
C ARG A 85 7.65 15.67 2.09
N GLU A 86 6.92 15.04 3.01
CA GLU A 86 7.49 14.48 4.24
C GLU A 86 8.42 13.28 3.97
N LEU A 87 8.20 12.57 2.86
CA LEU A 87 9.07 11.47 2.40
C LEU A 87 10.17 11.91 1.42
N GLY A 88 10.24 13.18 1.05
CA GLY A 88 11.25 13.70 0.12
C GLY A 88 11.03 13.28 -1.34
N VAL A 89 9.82 12.88 -1.71
CA VAL A 89 9.44 12.55 -3.09
C VAL A 89 9.51 13.82 -3.94
N PRO A 90 10.07 13.77 -5.17
CA PRO A 90 10.08 14.92 -6.07
C PRO A 90 8.67 15.46 -6.33
N HIS A 91 8.52 16.79 -6.34
CA HIS A 91 7.22 17.46 -6.46
C HIS A 91 6.48 17.22 -7.79
N ASP A 92 7.16 16.71 -8.80
CA ASP A 92 6.60 16.41 -10.12
C ASP A 92 5.98 15.00 -10.22
N ARG A 93 6.06 14.19 -9.16
CA ARG A 93 5.54 12.81 -9.16
C ARG A 93 4.03 12.79 -8.96
N ASP A 94 3.32 12.15 -9.88
CA ASP A 94 1.87 11.94 -9.79
C ASP A 94 1.54 10.63 -9.06
N TRP A 95 1.13 10.76 -7.80
CA TRP A 95 0.68 9.64 -6.97
C TRP A 95 -0.80 9.28 -7.14
N LEU A 96 -1.56 10.04 -7.92
CA LEU A 96 -2.98 9.79 -8.18
C LEU A 96 -3.20 8.86 -9.37
N THR A 97 -2.19 8.65 -10.22
CA THR A 97 -2.32 7.80 -11.41
C THR A 97 -1.24 6.72 -11.47
N ARG A 98 -1.51 5.69 -12.29
CA ARG A 98 -0.64 4.54 -12.60
C ARG A 98 -0.34 3.60 -11.44
N HIS A 99 -0.02 4.08 -10.23
CA HIS A 99 0.32 3.26 -9.07
C HIS A 99 -0.35 3.73 -7.77
N TYR A 100 -1.58 4.26 -7.87
CA TYR A 100 -2.31 4.84 -6.75
C TYR A 100 -2.43 3.92 -5.52
N GLN A 101 -2.65 2.61 -5.70
CA GLN A 101 -2.76 1.67 -4.58
C GLN A 101 -1.47 1.64 -3.73
N LEU A 102 -0.30 1.56 -4.38
CA LEU A 102 1.00 1.62 -3.69
C LEU A 102 1.15 2.94 -2.93
N CYS A 103 0.93 4.06 -3.61
CA CYS A 103 1.05 5.41 -3.02
C CYS A 103 0.10 5.59 -1.83
N ASN A 104 -1.12 5.07 -1.95
CA ASN A 104 -2.09 5.07 -0.87
C ASN A 104 -1.64 4.22 0.32
N ARG A 105 -1.08 3.01 0.11
CA ARG A 105 -0.53 2.19 1.21
C ARG A 105 0.63 2.89 1.93
N VAL A 106 1.49 3.56 1.17
CA VAL A 106 2.58 4.35 1.74
C VAL A 106 2.04 5.50 2.59
N ALA A 107 0.97 6.17 2.14
CA ALA A 107 0.30 7.20 2.94
C ALA A 107 -0.36 6.64 4.21
N VAL A 108 -0.97 5.45 4.16
CA VAL A 108 -1.46 4.76 5.37
C VAL A 108 -0.31 4.49 6.35
N LEU A 109 0.77 3.90 5.85
CA LEU A 109 1.96 3.59 6.64
C LEU A 109 2.56 4.84 7.29
N HIS A 110 2.63 5.94 6.54
CA HIS A 110 3.08 7.22 7.06
C HIS A 110 2.20 7.68 8.24
N ALA A 111 0.88 7.71 8.05
CA ALA A 111 -0.06 8.11 9.10
C ALA A 111 0.05 7.23 10.36
N LEU A 112 0.25 5.92 10.21
CA LEU A 112 0.47 5.01 11.33
C LEU A 112 1.77 5.35 12.09
N LYS A 113 2.86 5.59 11.36
CA LYS A 113 4.14 6.00 11.94
C LYS A 113 4.02 7.31 12.72
N GLU A 114 3.30 8.31 12.19
CA GLU A 114 3.08 9.58 12.88
C GLU A 114 2.35 9.42 14.22
N GLN A 115 1.51 8.40 14.32
CA GLN A 115 0.77 8.07 15.55
C GLN A 115 1.50 7.08 16.44
N GLY A 116 2.77 6.76 16.14
CA GLY A 116 3.58 5.81 16.91
C GLY A 116 3.14 4.34 16.77
N VAL A 117 2.31 4.02 15.78
CA VAL A 117 1.86 2.65 15.53
C VAL A 117 2.91 1.92 14.69
N ALA A 118 3.53 0.89 15.28
CA ALA A 118 4.45 0.01 14.56
C ALA A 118 3.65 -0.89 13.61
N ALA A 119 3.78 -0.67 12.31
CA ALA A 119 3.03 -1.40 11.29
C ALA A 119 3.82 -1.60 9.98
N PRO A 120 4.87 -2.43 9.91
CA PRO A 120 5.53 -2.73 8.64
C PRO A 120 4.56 -3.10 7.51
N LEU A 121 4.89 -2.67 6.30
CA LEU A 121 4.14 -2.92 5.08
C LEU A 121 4.90 -3.94 4.22
N LEU A 122 4.26 -5.08 3.96
CA LEU A 122 4.79 -6.15 3.14
C LEU A 122 4.04 -6.24 1.82
N PHE A 123 4.77 -6.09 0.72
CA PHE A 123 4.28 -6.41 -0.61
C PHE A 123 4.68 -7.82 -1.00
N ILE A 124 3.70 -8.69 -1.22
CA ILE A 124 3.91 -10.05 -1.74
C ILE A 124 3.71 -10.03 -3.26
N HIS A 125 4.69 -10.53 -3.98
CA HIS A 125 4.62 -10.72 -5.44
C HIS A 125 4.66 -12.21 -5.71
N PHE A 126 3.54 -12.77 -6.14
CA PHE A 126 3.48 -14.19 -6.46
C PHE A 126 4.26 -14.49 -7.73
N VAL A 127 4.85 -15.69 -7.77
CA VAL A 127 5.55 -16.23 -8.93
C VAL A 127 5.08 -17.65 -9.21
N GLY A 128 5.14 -18.07 -10.47
CA GLY A 128 4.75 -19.42 -10.90
C GLY A 128 3.24 -19.62 -11.10
N ASP A 129 2.41 -18.57 -10.95
CA ASP A 129 0.99 -18.62 -11.31
C ASP A 129 0.87 -18.79 -12.84
N ARG A 130 0.07 -19.78 -13.26
CA ARG A 130 -0.20 -20.03 -14.68
C ARG A 130 -1.31 -19.14 -15.24
N GLY A 131 -1.98 -18.36 -14.38
CA GLY A 131 -2.85 -17.25 -14.77
C GLY A 131 -4.02 -17.65 -15.68
N GLY A 132 -4.55 -16.62 -16.37
CA GLY A 132 -5.63 -16.70 -17.35
C GLY A 132 -5.48 -15.58 -18.40
N PRO A 133 -6.34 -15.53 -19.43
CA PRO A 133 -6.20 -14.59 -20.54
C PRO A 133 -6.07 -13.13 -20.08
N GLY A 134 -5.08 -12.40 -20.61
CA GLY A 134 -4.87 -10.98 -20.32
C GLY A 134 -4.09 -10.67 -19.02
N ARG A 135 -3.54 -11.69 -18.35
CA ARG A 135 -2.68 -11.53 -17.17
C ARG A 135 -1.25 -11.90 -17.51
N THR A 136 -0.31 -11.03 -17.19
CA THR A 136 1.12 -11.32 -17.24
C THR A 136 1.56 -11.77 -15.86
N CYS A 137 1.56 -13.09 -15.63
CA CYS A 137 1.97 -13.71 -14.36
C CYS A 137 3.45 -14.10 -14.43
N PRO A 138 4.33 -13.49 -13.62
CA PRO A 138 5.76 -13.83 -13.62
C PRO A 138 6.02 -15.26 -13.16
N GLY A 139 6.87 -15.98 -13.88
CA GLY A 139 7.36 -17.31 -13.49
C GLY A 139 8.42 -17.27 -12.40
N THR A 140 9.16 -16.16 -12.31
CA THR A 140 10.27 -15.96 -11.38
C THR A 140 10.28 -14.55 -10.78
N ALA A 141 11.03 -14.35 -9.69
CA ALA A 141 11.20 -13.02 -9.10
C ALA A 141 11.88 -12.03 -10.05
N ALA A 142 12.78 -12.52 -10.92
CA ALA A 142 13.49 -11.69 -11.90
C ALA A 142 12.54 -11.07 -12.94
N GLU A 143 11.48 -11.78 -13.30
CA GLU A 143 10.48 -11.30 -14.27
C GLU A 143 9.61 -10.15 -13.73
N TRP A 144 9.56 -9.94 -12.42
CA TRP A 144 8.94 -8.74 -11.83
C TRP A 144 9.82 -7.49 -11.96
N ALA A 145 11.14 -7.64 -12.18
CA ALA A 145 12.11 -6.58 -11.98
C ALA A 145 11.85 -5.34 -12.84
N GLU A 146 11.50 -5.53 -14.13
CA GLU A 146 11.23 -4.42 -15.04
C GLU A 146 10.01 -3.60 -14.58
N ALA A 147 8.90 -4.28 -14.29
CA ALA A 147 7.66 -3.64 -13.87
C ALA A 147 7.80 -2.92 -12.52
N LEU A 148 8.52 -3.53 -11.57
CA LEU A 148 8.78 -2.91 -10.26
C LEU A 148 9.76 -1.74 -10.37
N THR A 149 10.74 -1.81 -11.27
CA THR A 149 11.66 -0.70 -11.55
C THR A 149 10.89 0.48 -12.12
N ALA A 150 10.00 0.24 -13.10
CA ALA A 150 9.14 1.27 -13.67
C ALA A 150 8.20 1.87 -12.60
N GLN A 151 7.61 1.04 -11.74
CA GLN A 151 6.79 1.51 -10.62
C GLN A 151 7.59 2.40 -9.66
N ASN A 152 8.79 1.96 -9.24
CA ASN A 152 9.64 2.73 -8.33
C ASN A 152 10.05 4.08 -8.96
N ALA A 153 10.40 4.09 -10.24
CA ALA A 153 10.77 5.32 -10.96
C ALA A 153 9.59 6.30 -11.09
N HIS A 154 8.38 5.79 -11.30
CA HIS A 154 7.16 6.61 -11.33
C HIS A 154 6.83 7.20 -9.96
N VAL A 155 6.83 6.37 -8.91
CA VAL A 155 6.49 6.80 -7.54
C VAL A 155 7.55 7.74 -6.97
N GLY A 156 8.84 7.48 -7.24
CA GLY A 156 9.92 8.39 -6.89
C GLY A 156 10.24 8.46 -5.39
N LEU A 157 9.96 7.41 -4.61
CA LEU A 157 10.42 7.33 -3.23
C LEU A 157 11.96 7.31 -3.18
N PRO A 158 12.62 8.27 -2.52
CA PRO A 158 14.07 8.31 -2.45
C PRO A 158 14.61 7.24 -1.49
N ALA A 159 15.80 6.70 -1.75
CA ALA A 159 16.46 5.79 -0.81
C ALA A 159 16.67 6.45 0.56
N GLY A 160 16.52 5.69 1.65
CA GLY A 160 16.68 6.21 3.01
C GLY A 160 15.54 7.15 3.48
N HIS A 161 14.41 7.17 2.78
CA HIS A 161 13.23 7.90 3.24
C HIS A 161 12.75 7.39 4.62
N PRO A 162 11.95 8.16 5.38
CA PRO A 162 11.55 7.80 6.74
C PRO A 162 10.73 6.50 6.94
N LEU A 163 10.39 5.79 5.86
CA LEU A 163 9.66 4.51 5.88
C LEU A 163 10.44 3.36 5.23
N ASP A 164 11.68 3.60 4.78
CA ASP A 164 12.48 2.64 4.00
C ASP A 164 12.72 1.33 4.78
N ASP A 165 12.94 1.43 6.09
CA ASP A 165 13.08 0.27 6.99
C ASP A 165 11.75 -0.41 7.34
N ARG A 166 10.60 0.10 6.86
CA ARG A 166 9.26 -0.44 7.13
C ARG A 166 8.54 -0.99 5.92
N ILE A 167 9.02 -0.72 4.71
CA ILE A 167 8.47 -1.29 3.47
C ILE A 167 9.32 -2.48 3.06
N ARG A 168 8.69 -3.64 2.85
CA ARG A 168 9.36 -4.87 2.44
C ARG A 168 8.68 -5.49 1.23
N ARG A 169 9.47 -6.23 0.46
CA ARG A 169 8.98 -7.04 -0.66
C ARG A 169 9.35 -8.49 -0.42
N LEU A 170 8.42 -9.39 -0.70
CA LEU A 170 8.62 -10.83 -0.72
C LEU A 170 8.16 -11.35 -2.07
N PHE A 171 8.94 -12.24 -2.67
CA PHE A 171 8.53 -13.02 -3.84
C PHE A 171 8.18 -14.43 -3.37
N LEU A 172 6.98 -14.89 -3.70
CA LEU A 172 6.44 -16.12 -3.14
C LEU A 172 5.94 -17.04 -4.26
N GLU A 173 6.42 -18.28 -4.29
CA GLU A 173 5.90 -19.28 -5.22
C GLU A 173 4.46 -19.64 -4.86
N VAL A 174 3.58 -19.70 -5.86
CA VAL A 174 2.26 -20.27 -5.66
C VAL A 174 2.37 -21.77 -5.42
N ALA A 175 1.61 -22.29 -4.46
CA ALA A 175 1.58 -23.73 -4.22
C ALA A 175 1.10 -24.47 -5.48
N PRO A 176 1.76 -25.58 -5.89
CA PRO A 176 1.22 -26.42 -6.94
C PRO A 176 -0.17 -26.93 -6.53
N ARG A 177 -1.12 -26.88 -7.47
CA ARG A 177 -2.43 -27.50 -7.31
C ARG A 177 -2.34 -29.02 -7.30
#